data_AF-A0A2E0X4A6-F1
#
_entry.id   AF-A0A2E0X4A6-F1
#
_cell.length_a   1.000
_cell.length_b   1.000
_cell.length_c   1.000
_cell.angle_alpha   90.00
_cell.angle_beta   90.00
_cell.angle_gamma   90.00
#
_symmetry.space_group_name_H-M   'P 1'
#
loop_
_entity.id
_entity.type
_entity.pdbx_description
1 polymer ?
#
loop_
_entity_poly.entity_id
_entity_poly.type
_entity_poly.pdbx_seq_one_letter_code
_entity_poly.pdbx_strand_id
1 'polypeptide(L)'
;MEIPPLEPFDIDHLEPVTVEVTLRLPRLTDADSRAAAQQFSGVLAAAGSWNIYEQPAELASFLSHCLLAVADELLEDPRSLLSLFCGPQYEPWFERRCDLLAPSGAGAALNRAAIANTLDRWKIDDANQHLLKSAAIVMAIASLATIGRLPLQEQPDLQAMN
;
A
#
# COMPACT_ATOMS: atom_id res chain seq x y z
N MET A 1 -11.88 -12.13 -29.16
CA MET A 1 -11.04 -10.93 -29.04
C MET A 1 -9.78 -11.34 -28.31
N GLU A 2 -8.61 -11.16 -28.91
CA GLU A 2 -7.34 -11.28 -28.20
C GLU A 2 -7.15 -10.00 -27.37
N ILE A 3 -6.83 -10.16 -26.09
CA ILE A 3 -6.51 -9.03 -25.21
C ILE A 3 -5.07 -8.61 -25.56
N PRO A 4 -4.82 -7.37 -26.00
CA PRO A 4 -3.47 -6.93 -26.29
C PRO A 4 -2.60 -7.07 -25.02
N PRO A 5 -1.33 -7.50 -25.15
CA PRO A 5 -0.44 -7.60 -24.00
C PRO A 5 -0.31 -6.22 -23.35
N LEU A 6 -0.51 -6.16 -22.04
CA LEU A 6 -0.26 -4.95 -21.26
C LEU A 6 1.22 -4.62 -21.36
N GLU A 7 1.56 -3.39 -21.74
CA GLU A 7 2.93 -2.92 -21.61
C GLU A 7 3.35 -3.03 -20.14
N PRO A 8 4.52 -3.64 -19.85
CA PRO A 8 4.98 -3.77 -18.47
C PRO A 8 5.23 -2.39 -17.87
N PHE A 9 4.67 -2.16 -16.68
CA PHE A 9 4.95 -0.95 -15.90
C PHE A 9 6.40 -0.98 -15.42
N ASP A 10 7.20 -0.01 -15.87
CA ASP A 10 8.61 0.10 -15.52
C ASP A 10 8.78 0.70 -14.12
N ILE A 11 8.82 -0.16 -13.10
CA ILE A 11 8.99 0.30 -11.72
C ILE A 11 10.35 0.96 -11.45
N ASP A 12 11.37 0.69 -12.28
CA ASP A 12 12.73 1.20 -12.05
C ASP A 12 12.80 2.72 -12.27
N HIS A 13 11.91 3.28 -13.09
CA HIS A 13 11.78 4.73 -13.25
C HIS A 13 11.31 5.44 -11.97
N LEU A 14 10.84 4.70 -10.95
CA LEU A 14 10.43 5.23 -9.64
C LEU A 14 11.59 5.34 -8.65
N GLU A 15 12.81 4.98 -9.07
CA GLU A 15 14.01 4.88 -8.24
C GLU A 15 13.79 4.10 -6.92
N PRO A 16 13.23 2.87 -6.96
CA PRO A 16 13.03 2.10 -5.75
C PRO A 16 14.37 1.56 -5.21
N VAL A 17 14.51 1.53 -3.90
CA VAL A 17 15.60 0.89 -3.16
C VAL A 17 15.02 -0.14 -2.19
N THR A 18 15.68 -1.28 -2.06
CA THR A 18 15.31 -2.28 -1.07
C THR A 18 15.98 -1.96 0.26
N VAL A 19 15.18 -1.83 1.31
CA VAL A 19 15.63 -1.56 2.68
C VAL A 19 15.13 -2.67 3.58
N GLU A 20 16.06 -3.34 4.26
CA GLU A 20 15.70 -4.30 5.30
C GLU A 20 15.31 -3.55 6.57
N VAL A 21 14.12 -3.85 7.10
CA VAL A 21 13.59 -3.20 8.30
C VAL A 21 12.91 -4.22 9.20
N THR A 22 12.90 -3.94 10.51
CA THR A 22 12.10 -4.69 11.48
C THR A 22 10.95 -3.79 11.96
N LEU A 23 9.72 -4.20 11.67
CA LEU A 23 8.50 -3.46 11.99
C LEU A 23 7.61 -4.28 12.92
N ARG A 24 6.97 -3.61 13.88
CA ARG A 24 5.88 -4.19 14.65
C ARG A 24 4.57 -3.89 13.92
N LEU A 25 4.00 -4.91 13.29
CA LEU A 25 2.86 -4.81 12.39
C LEU A 25 1.57 -5.34 13.04
N PRO A 26 0.41 -4.74 12.73
CA PRO A 26 -0.88 -5.22 13.22
C PRO A 26 -1.29 -6.54 12.56
N ARG A 27 -2.28 -7.21 13.14
CA ARG A 27 -3.00 -8.27 12.44
C ARG A 27 -3.97 -7.65 11.45
N LEU A 28 -3.73 -7.90 10.16
CA LEU A 28 -4.70 -7.65 9.09
C LEU A 28 -5.16 -8.96 8.46
N THR A 29 -6.41 -8.94 7.98
CA THR A 29 -7.04 -10.05 7.29
C THR A 29 -7.14 -9.78 5.78
N ASP A 30 -7.42 -10.83 5.02
CA ASP A 30 -7.68 -10.70 3.58
C ASP A 30 -8.94 -9.86 3.31
N ALA A 31 -9.88 -9.84 4.27
CA ALA A 31 -11.08 -9.01 4.18
C ALA A 31 -10.75 -7.52 4.29
N ASP A 32 -9.85 -7.14 5.21
CA ASP A 32 -9.37 -5.75 5.35
C ASP A 32 -8.68 -5.29 4.06
N SER A 33 -7.81 -6.14 3.52
CA SER A 33 -7.09 -5.89 2.27
C SER A 33 -8.04 -5.70 1.09
N ARG A 34 -9.06 -6.58 1.00
CA ARG A 34 -10.08 -6.52 -0.06
C ARG A 34 -10.95 -5.28 0.07
N ALA A 35 -11.37 -4.92 1.28
CA ALA A 35 -12.15 -3.72 1.53
C ALA A 35 -11.36 -2.45 1.17
N ALA A 36 -10.07 -2.40 1.52
CA ALA A 36 -9.19 -1.30 1.14
C ALA A 36 -9.00 -1.21 -0.38
N ALA A 37 -8.76 -2.33 -1.07
CA ALA A 37 -8.65 -2.36 -2.53
C ALA A 37 -9.94 -1.90 -3.23
N GLN A 38 -11.10 -2.30 -2.69
CA GLN A 38 -12.42 -1.85 -3.17
C GLN A 38 -12.65 -0.35 -2.93
N GLN A 39 -12.28 0.16 -1.75
CA GLN A 39 -12.35 1.59 -1.45
C GLN A 39 -11.45 2.40 -2.39
N PHE A 40 -10.20 1.96 -2.58
CA PHE A 40 -9.25 2.61 -3.49
C PHE A 40 -9.81 2.67 -4.91
N SER A 41 -10.24 1.52 -5.44
CA SER A 41 -10.81 1.43 -6.79
C SER A 41 -12.11 2.22 -6.93
N GLY A 42 -12.96 2.20 -5.90
CA GLY A 42 -14.24 2.90 -5.88
C GLY A 42 -14.09 4.42 -5.89
N VAL A 43 -13.14 4.96 -5.12
CA VAL A 43 -12.83 6.39 -5.13
C VAL A 43 -12.32 6.83 -6.50
N LEU A 44 -11.42 6.06 -7.10
CA LEU A 44 -10.90 6.37 -8.43
C LEU A 44 -12.01 6.34 -9.48
N ALA A 45 -12.87 5.31 -9.48
CA ALA A 45 -13.99 5.22 -10.41
C ALA A 45 -14.98 6.39 -10.26
N ALA A 46 -15.27 6.83 -9.04
CA ALA A 46 -16.19 7.93 -8.76
C ALA A 46 -15.64 9.31 -9.21
N ALA A 47 -14.33 9.48 -9.23
CA ALA A 47 -13.67 10.72 -9.64
C ALA A 47 -13.72 11.02 -11.14
N GLY A 48 -14.50 10.26 -11.92
CA GLY A 48 -14.58 10.47 -13.36
C GLY A 48 -13.28 10.06 -14.07
N SER A 49 -12.55 9.10 -13.52
CA SER A 49 -11.36 8.52 -14.12
C SER A 49 -11.71 7.62 -15.33
N TRP A 50 -12.53 8.10 -16.26
CA TRP A 50 -12.96 7.35 -17.44
C TRP A 50 -11.74 6.87 -18.26
N ASN A 51 -10.63 7.61 -18.19
CA ASN A 51 -9.32 7.22 -18.73
C ASN A 51 -8.71 5.95 -18.10
N ILE A 52 -9.04 5.57 -16.86
CA ILE A 52 -8.38 4.43 -16.19
C ILE A 52 -8.75 3.09 -16.85
N TYR A 53 -9.97 2.96 -17.38
CA TYR A 53 -10.36 1.79 -18.17
C TYR A 53 -9.64 1.75 -19.53
N GLU A 54 -9.22 2.91 -20.05
CA GLU A 54 -8.47 3.04 -21.31
C GLU A 54 -6.93 3.01 -21.09
N GLN A 55 -6.47 3.25 -19.85
CA GLN A 55 -5.07 3.40 -19.47
C GLN A 55 -4.75 2.71 -18.14
N PRO A 56 -4.78 1.36 -18.09
CA PRO A 56 -4.46 0.61 -16.87
C PRO A 56 -3.05 0.88 -16.34
N ALA A 57 -2.12 1.32 -17.19
CA ALA A 57 -0.78 1.72 -16.81
C ALA A 57 -0.77 2.97 -15.89
N GLU A 58 -1.65 3.95 -16.12
CA GLU A 58 -1.74 5.13 -15.24
C GLU A 58 -2.23 4.76 -13.84
N LEU A 59 -3.18 3.81 -13.75
CA LEU A 59 -3.66 3.30 -12.46
C LEU A 59 -2.55 2.54 -11.72
N ALA A 60 -1.87 1.63 -12.41
CA ALA A 60 -0.76 0.87 -11.83
C ALA A 60 0.36 1.82 -11.36
N SER A 61 0.67 2.84 -12.16
CA SER A 61 1.63 3.90 -11.81
C SER A 61 1.21 4.65 -10.56
N PHE A 62 -0.03 5.15 -10.52
CA PHE A 62 -0.54 5.89 -9.36
C PHE A 62 -0.54 5.04 -8.08
N LEU A 63 -1.00 3.78 -8.17
CA LEU A 63 -0.97 2.84 -7.05
C LEU A 63 0.46 2.58 -6.57
N SER A 64 1.40 2.32 -7.48
CA SER A 64 2.82 2.13 -7.14
C SER A 64 3.42 3.34 -6.43
N HIS A 65 3.15 4.55 -6.92
CA HIS A 65 3.56 5.78 -6.24
C HIS A 65 2.97 5.86 -4.82
N CYS A 66 1.68 5.58 -4.64
CA CYS A 66 1.05 5.57 -3.32
C CYS A 66 1.67 4.55 -2.37
N LEU A 67 1.94 3.33 -2.84
CA LEU A 67 2.56 2.28 -2.02
C LEU A 67 4.01 2.64 -1.63
N LEU A 68 4.78 3.24 -2.55
CA LEU A 68 6.12 3.75 -2.26
C LEU A 68 6.09 4.93 -1.27
N ALA A 69 5.10 5.82 -1.37
CA ALA A 69 4.94 6.90 -0.40
C ALA A 69 4.60 6.37 1.01
N VAL A 70 3.83 5.28 1.10
CA VAL A 70 3.59 4.58 2.37
C VAL A 70 4.87 3.94 2.91
N ALA A 71 5.68 3.32 2.04
CA ALA A 71 6.97 2.75 2.42
C ALA A 71 7.94 3.82 2.95
N ASP A 72 7.99 4.99 2.31
CA ASP A 72 8.74 6.17 2.76
C ASP A 72 8.29 6.63 4.17
N GLU A 73 6.98 6.84 4.36
CA GLU A 73 6.41 7.26 5.65
C GLU A 73 6.62 6.21 6.75
N LEU A 74 6.63 4.92 6.40
CA LEU A 74 6.97 3.83 7.32
C LEU A 74 8.42 3.87 7.81
N LEU A 75 9.36 4.30 6.97
CA LEU A 75 10.76 4.42 7.34
C LEU A 75 11.02 5.70 8.15
N GLU A 76 10.35 6.80 7.82
CA GLU A 76 10.51 8.10 8.48
C GLU A 76 9.76 8.19 9.82
N ASP A 77 8.47 7.87 9.85
CA ASP A 77 7.62 7.94 11.05
C ASP A 77 6.58 6.78 11.08
N PRO A 78 7.03 5.56 11.45
CA PRO A 78 6.14 4.42 11.52
C PRO A 78 5.02 4.60 12.55
N ARG A 79 5.20 5.44 13.58
CA ARG A 79 4.17 5.63 14.62
C ARG A 79 2.98 6.41 14.10
N SER A 80 3.24 7.47 13.32
CA SER A 80 2.18 8.24 12.66
C SER A 80 1.31 7.32 11.80
N LEU A 81 1.95 6.52 10.93
CA LEU A 81 1.23 5.67 9.99
C LEU A 81 0.52 4.49 10.66
N LEU A 82 1.17 3.84 11.64
CA LEU A 82 0.61 2.67 12.33
C LEU A 82 -0.47 3.05 13.36
N SER A 83 -0.61 4.33 13.72
CA SER A 83 -1.64 4.80 14.65
C SER A 83 -3.08 4.49 14.18
N LEU A 84 -3.27 4.33 12.86
CA LEU A 84 -4.54 3.91 12.25
C LEU A 84 -5.02 2.52 12.72
N PHE A 85 -4.12 1.70 13.26
CA PHE A 85 -4.40 0.32 13.63
C PHE A 85 -4.43 0.09 15.15
N CYS A 86 -4.49 1.13 15.99
CA CYS A 86 -4.50 0.97 17.45
C CYS A 86 -5.82 0.42 18.05
N GLY A 87 -6.78 0.01 17.21
CA GLY A 87 -8.04 -0.60 17.65
C GLY A 87 -7.91 -2.08 18.04
N PRO A 88 -8.78 -2.60 18.92
CA PRO A 88 -8.71 -3.98 19.40
C PRO A 88 -8.87 -5.03 18.28
N GLN A 89 -9.51 -4.67 17.16
CA GLN A 89 -9.66 -5.55 16.01
C GLN A 89 -8.35 -5.89 15.27
N TYR A 90 -7.30 -5.08 15.49
CA TYR A 90 -6.01 -5.23 14.82
C TYR A 90 -4.95 -5.92 15.71
N GLU A 91 -5.35 -6.34 16.91
CA GLU A 91 -4.55 -7.19 17.78
C GLU A 91 -4.59 -8.68 17.33
N PRO A 92 -3.56 -9.48 17.65
CA PRO A 92 -2.29 -9.08 18.24
C PRO A 92 -1.33 -8.46 17.21
N TRP A 93 -0.41 -7.62 17.68
CA TRP A 93 0.70 -7.11 16.87
C TRP A 93 1.90 -8.05 16.87
N PHE A 94 2.56 -8.17 15.73
CA PHE A 94 3.71 -9.06 15.53
C PHE A 94 4.93 -8.28 15.06
N GLU A 95 6.09 -8.57 15.63
CA GLU A 95 7.36 -8.10 15.09
C GLU A 95 7.74 -8.91 13.85
N ARG A 96 8.11 -8.24 12.77
CA ARG A 96 8.49 -8.85 11.50
C ARG A 96 9.70 -8.16 10.92
N ARG A 97 10.65 -8.96 10.45
CA ARG A 97 11.73 -8.51 9.56
C ARG A 97 11.20 -8.60 8.12
N CYS A 98 11.27 -7.50 7.39
CA CYS A 98 10.80 -7.41 6.01
C CYS A 98 11.79 -6.65 5.14
N ASP A 99 11.85 -7.05 3.87
CA ASP A 99 12.47 -6.26 2.82
C ASP A 99 11.42 -5.31 2.26
N LEU A 100 11.60 -4.02 2.53
CA LEU A 100 10.71 -2.97 2.10
C LEU A 100 11.25 -2.34 0.82
N LEU A 101 10.45 -2.34 -0.24
CA LEU A 101 10.73 -1.52 -1.41
C LEU A 101 10.27 -0.09 -1.12
N ALA A 102 11.22 0.81 -0.93
CA ALA A 102 11.00 2.22 -0.60
C ALA A 102 11.63 3.11 -1.68
N PRO A 103 11.19 4.36 -1.84
CA PRO A 103 11.86 5.26 -2.78
C PRO A 103 13.25 5.66 -2.29
N SER A 104 14.15 5.97 -3.24
CA SER A 104 15.36 6.73 -2.94
C SER A 104 15.00 8.09 -2.33
N GLY A 105 15.95 8.77 -1.66
CA GLY A 105 15.68 10.12 -1.14
C GLY A 105 15.24 11.13 -2.22
N ALA A 106 15.80 11.02 -3.44
CA ALA A 106 15.36 11.82 -4.58
C ALA A 106 14.00 11.33 -5.13
N GLY A 107 13.82 10.01 -5.22
CA GLY A 107 12.58 9.35 -5.62
C GLY A 107 11.39 9.68 -4.72
N ALA A 108 11.61 9.91 -3.43
CA ALA A 108 10.56 10.25 -2.47
C ALA A 108 9.87 11.57 -2.83
N ALA A 109 10.65 12.60 -3.19
CA ALA A 109 10.14 13.88 -3.63
C ALA A 109 9.38 13.77 -4.97
N LEU A 110 9.92 12.99 -5.92
CA LEU A 110 9.27 12.72 -7.21
C LEU A 110 7.93 12.01 -7.03
N ASN A 111 7.87 10.99 -6.16
CA ASN A 111 6.65 10.24 -5.87
C ASN A 111 5.57 11.14 -5.26
N ARG A 112 5.92 11.97 -4.26
CA ARG A 112 4.96 12.91 -3.66
C ARG A 112 4.42 13.90 -4.69
N ALA A 113 5.28 14.43 -5.56
CA ALA A 113 4.86 15.35 -6.62
C ALA A 113 3.96 14.66 -7.66
N ALA A 114 4.28 13.42 -8.05
CA ALA A 114 3.47 12.64 -9.00
C ALA A 114 2.07 12.32 -8.44
N ILE A 115 1.97 11.96 -7.16
CA ILE A 115 0.69 11.76 -6.48
C ILE A 115 -0.12 13.05 -6.48
N ALA A 116 0.46 14.16 -6.03
CA ALA A 116 -0.23 15.45 -5.96
C ALA A 116 -0.74 15.92 -7.33
N ASN A 117 0.10 15.81 -8.37
CA ASN A 117 -0.29 16.15 -9.75
C ASN A 117 -1.44 15.26 -10.24
N THR A 118 -1.39 13.95 -9.96
CA THR A 118 -2.46 13.03 -10.37
C THR A 118 -3.78 13.35 -9.66
N LEU A 119 -3.74 13.63 -8.36
CA LEU A 119 -4.92 14.01 -7.58
C LEU A 119 -5.54 15.32 -8.07
N ASP A 120 -4.73 16.33 -8.38
CA ASP A 120 -5.18 17.62 -8.93
C ASP A 120 -5.78 17.46 -10.34
N ARG A 121 -5.07 16.74 -11.22
CA ARG A 121 -5.51 16.42 -12.58
C ARG A 121 -6.86 15.70 -12.60
N TRP A 122 -7.08 14.77 -11.66
CA TRP A 122 -8.32 14.03 -11.51
C TRP A 122 -9.35 14.75 -10.63
N LYS A 123 -9.03 15.94 -10.11
CA LYS A 123 -9.91 16.77 -9.27
C LYS A 123 -10.47 16.00 -8.07
N ILE A 124 -9.63 15.19 -7.44
CA ILE A 124 -9.99 14.43 -6.24
C ILE A 124 -10.11 15.40 -5.07
N ASP A 125 -11.29 15.49 -4.46
CA ASP A 125 -11.49 16.29 -3.25
C ASP A 125 -10.73 15.71 -2.03
N ASP A 126 -10.51 16.55 -1.01
CA ASP A 126 -9.73 16.19 0.18
C ASP A 126 -10.29 14.95 0.91
N ALA A 127 -11.61 14.79 0.95
CA ALA A 127 -12.24 13.64 1.59
C ALA A 127 -11.86 12.34 0.86
N ASN A 128 -11.92 12.34 -0.46
CA ASN A 128 -11.50 11.23 -1.31
C ASN A 128 -9.98 11.00 -1.28
N GLN A 129 -9.17 12.06 -1.18
CA GLN A 129 -7.73 11.93 -0.99
C GLN A 129 -7.40 11.20 0.34
N HIS A 130 -8.11 11.54 1.42
CA HIS A 130 -7.96 10.82 2.69
C HIS A 130 -8.36 9.35 2.58
N LEU A 131 -9.44 9.03 1.85
CA LEU A 131 -9.85 7.66 1.60
C LEU A 131 -8.82 6.88 0.78
N LEU A 132 -8.20 7.49 -0.24
CA LEU A 132 -7.12 6.88 -1.03
C LEU A 132 -5.89 6.63 -0.18
N LYS A 133 -5.45 7.61 0.61
CA LYS A 133 -4.31 7.46 1.52
C LYS A 133 -4.54 6.32 2.51
N SER A 134 -5.70 6.32 3.17
CA SER A 134 -6.07 5.27 4.14
C SER A 134 -6.09 3.88 3.48
N ALA A 135 -6.70 3.74 2.31
CA ALA A 135 -6.73 2.48 1.59
C ALA A 135 -5.33 2.01 1.17
N ALA A 136 -4.47 2.90 0.67
CA ALA A 136 -3.09 2.59 0.33
C ALA A 136 -2.28 2.11 1.55
N ILE A 137 -2.47 2.75 2.70
CA ILE A 137 -1.85 2.34 3.97
C ILE A 137 -2.29 0.92 4.34
N VAL A 138 -3.60 0.64 4.37
CA VAL A 138 -4.11 -0.70 4.71
C VAL A 138 -3.56 -1.76 3.75
N MET A 139 -3.52 -1.49 2.44
CA MET A 139 -2.98 -2.41 1.45
C MET A 139 -1.48 -2.69 1.66
N ALA A 140 -0.68 -1.65 1.90
CA ALA A 140 0.76 -1.79 2.13
C ALA A 140 1.04 -2.56 3.43
N ILE A 141 0.39 -2.20 4.53
CA ILE A 141 0.57 -2.88 5.83
C ILE A 141 0.08 -4.32 5.77
N ALA A 142 -1.04 -4.58 5.08
CA ALA A 142 -1.52 -5.94 4.90
C ALA A 142 -0.56 -6.77 4.07
N SER A 143 0.03 -6.19 3.01
CA SER A 143 1.08 -6.84 2.23
C SER A 143 2.27 -7.21 3.12
N LEU A 144 2.79 -6.28 3.93
CA LEU A 144 3.91 -6.54 4.85
C LEU A 144 3.55 -7.56 5.95
N ALA A 145 2.33 -7.51 6.48
CA ALA A 145 1.86 -8.44 7.49
C ALA A 145 1.62 -9.86 6.94
N THR A 146 1.46 -9.99 5.61
CA THR A 146 1.25 -11.26 4.91
C THR A 146 2.50 -11.77 4.20
N ILE A 147 3.52 -10.93 3.96
CA ILE A 147 4.86 -11.37 3.56
C ILE A 147 5.41 -12.26 4.68
N GLY A 148 5.61 -13.55 4.36
CA GLY A 148 5.88 -14.62 5.33
C GLY A 148 4.69 -15.56 5.64
N ARG A 149 3.53 -15.40 4.98
CA ARG A 149 2.46 -16.42 4.91
C ARG A 149 2.58 -17.37 3.71
N LEU A 150 3.74 -17.37 3.02
CA LEU A 150 4.25 -18.63 2.48
C LEU A 150 4.60 -19.51 3.69
N PRO A 151 4.22 -20.80 3.68
CA PRO A 151 4.17 -21.60 4.90
C PRO A 151 5.57 -21.71 5.49
N LEU A 152 5.75 -21.24 6.74
CA LEU A 152 6.76 -21.64 7.75
C LEU A 152 6.98 -20.50 8.76
N GLN A 153 5.92 -20.10 9.47
CA GLN A 153 6.09 -19.66 10.85
C GLN A 153 5.02 -20.39 11.65
N GLU A 154 5.43 -21.44 12.35
CA GLU A 154 4.62 -22.10 13.37
C GLU A 154 4.07 -20.99 14.29
N GLN A 155 2.75 -20.81 14.26
CA GLN A 155 2.09 -20.15 15.37
C GLN A 155 2.41 -21.00 16.60
N PRO A 156 2.90 -20.45 17.71
CA PRO A 156 3.04 -21.22 18.92
C PRO A 156 1.66 -21.79 19.27
N ASP A 157 1.57 -23.11 19.28
CA ASP A 157 0.35 -23.82 19.62
C ASP A 157 -0.16 -23.29 20.95
N LEU A 158 -1.34 -22.66 20.93
CA LEU A 158 -2.15 -22.39 22.13
C LEU A 158 -2.73 -23.71 22.72
N GLN A 159 -2.02 -24.82 22.55
CA GLN A 159 -2.33 -26.14 23.11
C GLN A 159 -1.10 -26.70 23.85
N ALA A 160 -0.55 -25.89 24.76
CA ALA A 160 0.28 -26.41 25.83
C ALA A 160 0.12 -25.53 27.08
N MET A 161 -1.11 -25.27 27.51
CA MET A 161 -1.38 -24.84 28.89
C MET A 161 -2.87 -25.06 29.23
N ASN A 162 -3.09 -26.21 29.88
CA ASN A 162 -4.27 -26.73 30.58
C ASN A 162 -5.09 -27.79 29.84
#